data_AF-A0A2T7FTV7-F1
#
_entry.id   AF-A0A2T7FTV7-F1
#
_cell.length_a   1.000
_cell.length_b   1.000
_cell.length_c   1.000
_cell.angle_alpha   90.00
_cell.angle_beta   90.00
_cell.angle_gamma   90.00
#
_symmetry.space_group_name_H-M   'P 1'
#
loop_
_entity.id
_entity.type
_entity.pdbx_description
1 polymer ?
#
loop_
_entity_poly.entity_id
_entity_poly.type
_entity_poly.pdbx_seq_one_letter_code
_entity_poly.pdbx_strand_id
1 'polypeptide(L)'
;MSSMKPILALVLSLMAAPTFALDSIGTVTARLEGADLSWQVLTTEDGAAMVQVNDIGPLTMVDTHAMGDGDVYIGLVFQDEPSIDVAPVGITIDIRPEGAAGPVWKSAGASVAPTLSIERLNLDGAGRIEAGFEAMLCRGDTPATCETVIGRIETDLGLP
;
A
#
# COMPACT_ATOMS: atom_id res chain seq x y z
N MET A 1 27.25 -44.44 50.00
CA MET A 1 26.04 -43.71 49.59
C MET A 1 26.50 -42.36 49.04
N SER A 2 26.47 -42.19 47.71
CA SER A 2 26.67 -40.88 47.09
C SER A 2 25.63 -40.74 45.99
N SER A 3 24.87 -39.66 46.06
CA SER A 3 23.59 -39.43 45.39
C SER A 3 23.81 -38.99 43.95
N MET A 4 23.27 -39.73 42.98
CA MET A 4 23.19 -39.31 41.57
C MET A 4 22.11 -38.24 41.43
N LYS A 5 22.49 -37.10 40.86
CA LYS A 5 21.60 -35.98 40.52
C LYS A 5 21.43 -35.96 39.00
N PRO A 6 20.25 -36.25 38.43
CA PRO A 6 20.05 -36.16 37.00
C PRO A 6 19.89 -34.70 36.59
N ILE A 7 20.77 -34.23 35.71
CA ILE A 7 20.66 -32.94 35.04
C ILE A 7 19.58 -33.09 33.96
N LEU A 8 18.42 -32.49 34.19
CA LEU A 8 17.32 -32.43 33.25
C LEU A 8 17.70 -31.41 32.16
N ALA A 9 18.15 -31.90 30.99
CA ALA A 9 18.42 -31.05 29.83
C ALA A 9 17.08 -30.64 29.20
N LEU A 10 16.68 -29.39 29.42
CA LEU A 10 15.52 -28.78 28.79
C LEU A 10 15.89 -28.40 27.35
N VAL A 11 15.53 -29.25 26.38
CA VAL A 11 15.64 -28.94 24.95
C VAL A 11 14.53 -27.94 24.64
N LEU A 12 14.87 -26.66 24.51
CA LEU A 12 13.98 -25.66 23.91
C LEU A 12 13.88 -25.98 22.41
N SER A 13 12.84 -26.71 22.03
CA SER A 13 12.41 -26.85 20.65
C SER A 13 11.94 -25.48 20.17
N LEU A 14 12.81 -24.73 19.48
CA LEU A 14 12.46 -23.51 18.80
C LEU A 14 11.54 -23.89 17.62
N MET A 15 10.22 -23.86 17.87
CA MET A 15 9.24 -23.99 16.80
C MET A 15 9.36 -22.72 15.95
N ALA A 16 10.17 -22.79 14.89
CA ALA A 16 10.12 -21.80 13.82
C ALA A 16 8.76 -21.97 13.14
N ALA A 17 7.81 -21.07 13.46
CA ALA A 17 6.59 -20.97 12.69
C ALA A 17 6.97 -20.67 11.23
N PRO A 18 6.37 -21.35 10.23
CA PRO A 18 6.55 -20.95 8.85
C PRO A 18 6.01 -19.52 8.72
N THR A 19 6.92 -18.58 8.49
CA THR A 19 6.56 -17.27 7.94
C THR A 19 6.17 -17.53 6.50
N PHE A 20 4.87 -17.62 6.25
CA PHE A 20 4.33 -17.48 4.89
C PHE A 20 4.59 -16.01 4.51
N ALA A 21 5.74 -15.75 3.90
CA ALA A 21 6.04 -14.45 3.33
C ALA A 21 5.24 -14.35 2.03
N LEU A 22 4.25 -13.46 2.02
CA LEU A 22 3.57 -13.08 0.78
C LEU A 22 4.62 -12.51 -0.19
N ASP A 23 4.50 -12.85 -1.47
CA ASP A 23 5.41 -12.32 -2.48
C ASP A 23 5.11 -10.83 -2.71
N SER A 24 6.17 -10.02 -2.67
CA SER A 24 6.09 -8.60 -3.03
C SER A 24 6.15 -8.45 -4.55
N ILE A 25 5.22 -7.69 -5.10
CA ILE A 25 5.11 -7.37 -6.53
C ILE A 25 5.33 -5.87 -6.80
N GLY A 26 5.65 -5.10 -5.77
CA GLY A 26 5.85 -3.67 -5.91
C GLY A 26 6.00 -2.93 -4.60
N THR A 27 6.17 -1.63 -4.71
CA THR A 27 6.30 -0.73 -3.59
C THR A 27 5.53 0.56 -3.80
N VAL A 28 5.04 1.12 -2.70
CA VAL A 28 4.58 2.50 -2.62
C VAL A 28 5.51 3.23 -1.65
N THR A 29 5.97 4.41 -2.04
CA THR A 29 6.81 5.27 -1.20
C THR A 29 6.21 6.65 -1.06
N ALA A 30 6.43 7.32 0.06
CA ALA A 30 5.97 8.68 0.29
C ALA A 30 6.83 9.38 1.33
N ARG A 31 6.82 10.71 1.33
CA ARG A 31 7.38 11.52 2.41
C ARG A 31 6.27 12.22 3.19
N LEU A 32 6.21 12.00 4.50
CA LEU A 32 5.19 12.55 5.39
C LEU A 32 5.81 12.85 6.76
N GLU A 33 5.49 14.01 7.34
CA GLU A 33 6.05 14.47 8.62
C GLU A 33 7.60 14.44 8.63
N GLY A 34 8.21 14.65 7.46
CA GLY A 34 9.67 14.61 7.27
C GLY A 34 10.29 13.20 7.26
N ALA A 35 9.51 12.13 7.42
CA ALA A 35 9.96 10.75 7.32
C ALA A 35 9.73 10.18 5.91
N ASP A 36 10.69 9.39 5.43
CA ASP A 36 10.53 8.62 4.19
C ASP A 36 9.87 7.27 4.55
N LEU A 37 8.71 7.00 3.96
CA LEU A 37 7.86 5.84 4.20
C LEU A 37 7.91 4.91 2.99
N SER A 38 7.84 3.61 3.24
CA SER A 38 7.81 2.58 2.20
C SER A 38 6.89 1.42 2.62
N TRP A 39 6.02 1.02 1.71
CA TRP A 39 5.10 -0.09 1.85
C TRP A 39 5.24 -1.04 0.67
N GLN A 40 5.03 -2.33 0.90
CA GLN A 40 5.09 -3.38 -0.10
C GLN A 40 3.69 -3.65 -0.64
N VAL A 41 3.57 -3.74 -1.96
CA VAL A 41 2.38 -4.27 -2.63
C VAL A 41 2.57 -5.79 -2.72
N LEU A 42 1.64 -6.54 -2.14
CA LEU A 42 1.77 -7.99 -1.99
C LEU A 42 0.76 -8.73 -2.87
N THR A 43 1.06 -9.98 -3.20
CA THR A 43 0.07 -10.95 -3.69
C THR A 43 -0.45 -11.80 -2.55
N THR A 44 -1.74 -12.11 -2.57
CA THR A 44 -2.38 -13.04 -1.62
C THR A 44 -2.12 -14.51 -2.00
N GLU A 45 -2.44 -15.44 -1.11
CA GLU A 45 -2.23 -16.89 -1.31
C GLU A 45 -2.99 -17.44 -2.53
N ASP A 46 -4.11 -16.81 -2.88
CA ASP A 46 -4.93 -17.16 -4.06
C ASP A 46 -4.38 -16.54 -5.37
N GLY A 47 -3.23 -15.85 -5.30
CA GLY A 47 -2.58 -15.18 -6.43
C GLY A 47 -3.11 -13.76 -6.71
N ALA A 48 -4.20 -13.35 -6.04
CA ALA A 48 -4.76 -12.02 -6.23
C ALA A 48 -3.82 -10.94 -5.68
N ALA A 49 -3.51 -9.93 -6.49
CA ALA A 49 -2.74 -8.77 -6.04
C ALA A 49 -3.56 -7.89 -5.09
N MET A 50 -2.84 -7.19 -4.20
CA MET A 50 -3.39 -6.05 -3.46
C MET A 50 -3.65 -4.83 -4.34
N VAL A 51 -3.45 -4.96 -5.65
CA VAL A 51 -3.98 -4.06 -6.67
C VAL A 51 -5.21 -4.71 -7.29
N GLN A 52 -6.35 -4.01 -7.25
CA GLN A 52 -7.61 -4.48 -7.82
C GLN A 52 -8.04 -3.54 -8.93
N VAL A 53 -8.35 -4.10 -10.10
CA VAL A 53 -8.91 -3.36 -11.24
C VAL A 53 -10.34 -3.82 -11.41
N ASN A 54 -11.29 -2.89 -11.30
CA ASN A 54 -12.72 -3.18 -11.34
C ASN A 54 -13.43 -2.24 -12.33
N ASP A 55 -14.20 -2.80 -13.25
CA ASP A 55 -15.05 -2.01 -14.14
C ASP A 55 -16.48 -1.91 -13.59
N ILE A 56 -16.98 -0.68 -13.44
CA ILE A 56 -18.32 -0.36 -12.94
C ILE A 56 -19.02 0.57 -13.93
N GLY A 57 -19.78 -0.03 -14.86
CA GLY A 57 -20.41 0.72 -15.94
C GLY A 57 -19.35 1.35 -16.85
N PRO A 58 -19.32 2.69 -17.02
CA PRO A 58 -18.27 3.36 -17.79
C PRO A 58 -17.00 3.63 -16.98
N LEU A 59 -16.99 3.36 -15.67
CA LEU A 59 -15.85 3.71 -14.81
C LEU A 59 -14.91 2.51 -14.65
N THR A 60 -13.61 2.76 -14.71
CA THR A 60 -12.58 1.81 -14.28
C THR A 60 -11.97 2.29 -12.97
N MET A 61 -12.02 1.44 -11.95
CA MET A 61 -11.44 1.70 -10.63
C MET A 61 -10.16 0.89 -10.47
N VAL A 62 -9.09 1.54 -10.01
CA VAL A 62 -7.83 0.89 -9.66
C VAL A 62 -7.54 1.20 -8.19
N ASP A 63 -7.67 0.17 -7.36
CA ASP A 63 -7.44 0.25 -5.92
C ASP A 63 -6.11 -0.42 -5.59
N THR A 64 -5.17 0.33 -5.03
CA THR A 64 -3.86 -0.18 -4.58
C THR A 64 -3.79 -0.13 -3.06
N HIS A 65 -3.56 -1.29 -2.44
CA HIS A 65 -3.19 -1.39 -1.04
C HIS A 65 -1.74 -1.85 -0.92
N ALA A 66 -0.97 -1.20 -0.04
CA ALA A 66 0.39 -1.61 0.30
C ALA A 66 0.59 -1.62 1.82
N MET A 67 1.38 -2.58 2.31
CA MET A 67 1.57 -2.84 3.74
C MET A 67 3.04 -2.85 4.17
N GLY A 68 3.29 -2.58 5.44
CA GLY A 68 4.60 -2.59 6.08
C GLY A 68 4.45 -2.36 7.59
N ASP A 69 5.25 -1.48 8.18
CA ASP A 69 5.05 -1.00 9.56
C ASP A 69 3.72 -0.23 9.71
N GLY A 70 3.15 0.22 8.60
CA GLY A 70 1.81 0.78 8.48
C GLY A 70 1.12 0.35 7.18
N ASP A 71 0.20 1.16 6.68
CA ASP A 71 -0.45 0.92 5.39
C ASP A 71 -0.67 2.20 4.58
N VAL A 72 -0.87 2.00 3.28
CA VAL A 72 -1.34 3.03 2.35
C VAL A 72 -2.42 2.43 1.44
N TYR A 73 -3.45 3.23 1.20
CA TYR A 73 -4.49 2.98 0.21
C TYR A 73 -4.46 4.11 -0.82
N ILE A 74 -4.46 3.75 -2.10
CA ILE A 74 -4.59 4.66 -3.22
C ILE A 74 -5.71 4.15 -4.12
N GLY A 75 -6.79 4.91 -4.22
CA GLY A 75 -7.91 4.64 -5.12
C GLY A 75 -7.90 5.60 -6.30
N LEU A 76 -7.90 5.05 -7.51
CA LEU A 76 -7.99 5.80 -8.76
C LEU A 76 -9.30 5.48 -9.46
N VAL A 77 -9.98 6.51 -9.97
CA VAL A 77 -11.21 6.35 -10.76
C VAL A 77 -11.00 7.00 -12.11
N PHE A 78 -11.15 6.22 -13.17
CA PHE A 78 -11.09 6.68 -14.56
C PHE A 78 -12.49 6.63 -15.17
N GLN A 79 -12.82 7.62 -15.99
CA GLN A 79 -14.09 7.67 -16.73
C GLN A 79 -14.01 6.98 -18.10
N ASP A 80 -12.80 6.87 -18.64
CA ASP A 80 -12.48 6.17 -19.87
C ASP A 80 -11.43 5.08 -19.55
N GLU A 81 -11.03 4.31 -20.55
CA GLU A 81 -9.96 3.31 -20.41
C GLU A 81 -8.68 3.95 -19.83
N PRO A 82 -8.13 3.44 -18.71
CA PRO A 82 -6.94 4.01 -18.11
C PRO A 82 -5.74 3.96 -19.06
N SER A 83 -5.06 5.09 -19.22
CA SER A 83 -3.83 5.18 -20.00
C SER A 83 -2.91 6.26 -19.43
N ILE A 84 -1.67 6.33 -19.93
CA ILE A 84 -0.68 7.33 -19.49
C ILE A 84 -1.13 8.78 -19.76
N ASP A 85 -2.02 8.99 -20.73
CA ASP A 85 -2.48 10.31 -21.16
C ASP A 85 -3.85 10.69 -20.57
N VAL A 86 -4.50 9.78 -19.84
CA VAL A 86 -5.81 9.99 -19.23
C VAL A 86 -5.64 10.22 -17.73
N ALA A 87 -5.99 11.42 -17.27
CA ALA A 87 -6.01 11.70 -15.84
C ALA A 87 -7.21 11.02 -15.18
N PRO A 88 -7.05 10.40 -14.00
CA PRO A 88 -8.18 9.89 -13.24
C PRO A 88 -9.11 11.05 -12.83
N VAL A 89 -10.42 10.81 -12.93
CA VAL A 89 -11.46 11.76 -12.50
C VAL A 89 -11.63 11.79 -10.97
N GLY A 90 -11.10 10.80 -10.27
CA GLY A 90 -11.04 10.75 -8.81
C GLY A 90 -9.76 10.11 -8.32
N ILE A 91 -9.14 10.71 -7.31
CA ILE A 91 -7.96 10.17 -6.61
C ILE A 91 -8.21 10.25 -5.11
N THR A 92 -8.11 9.12 -4.43
CA THR A 92 -8.19 9.01 -2.97
C THR A 92 -6.89 8.45 -2.44
N ILE A 93 -6.30 9.08 -1.42
CA ILE A 93 -5.07 8.63 -0.79
C ILE A 93 -5.26 8.68 0.72
N ASP A 94 -5.12 7.51 1.36
CA ASP A 94 -5.15 7.34 2.80
C ASP A 94 -3.84 6.68 3.25
N ILE A 95 -3.12 7.30 4.19
CA ILE A 95 -1.86 6.79 4.74
C ILE A 95 -1.99 6.58 6.26
N ARG A 96 -1.59 5.42 6.77
CA ARG A 96 -1.44 5.15 8.21
C ARG A 96 0.00 4.73 8.49
N PRO A 97 0.89 5.68 8.86
CA PRO A 97 2.31 5.37 9.05
C PRO A 97 2.58 4.32 10.12
N GLU A 98 1.74 4.29 11.16
CA GLU A 98 1.87 3.41 12.33
C GLU A 98 0.79 2.29 12.32
N GLY A 99 0.17 2.05 11.16
CA GLY A 99 -0.90 1.08 10.99
C GLY A 99 -2.12 1.40 11.85
N ALA A 100 -2.71 0.37 12.46
CA ALA A 100 -3.96 0.49 13.23
C ALA A 100 -3.84 1.32 14.52
N ALA A 101 -2.62 1.56 15.02
CA ALA A 101 -2.39 2.29 16.27
C ALA A 101 -2.32 3.81 16.09
N GLY A 102 -2.04 4.29 14.87
CA GLY A 102 -1.77 5.69 14.59
C GLY A 102 -2.89 6.45 13.91
N PRO A 103 -2.67 7.76 13.66
CA PRO A 103 -3.59 8.57 12.89
C PRO A 103 -3.59 8.14 11.42
N VAL A 104 -4.75 8.29 10.79
CA VAL A 104 -4.87 8.22 9.33
C VAL A 104 -4.73 9.61 8.74
N TRP A 105 -3.95 9.72 7.67
CA TRP A 105 -3.78 10.93 6.86
C TRP A 105 -4.56 10.76 5.57
N LYS A 106 -5.49 11.67 5.28
CA LYS A 106 -6.46 11.52 4.18
C LYS A 106 -6.42 12.67 3.21
N SER A 107 -6.53 12.38 1.92
CA SER A 107 -6.77 13.39 0.90
C SER A 107 -8.22 13.90 0.93
N ALA A 108 -9.16 13.06 1.39
CA ALA A 108 -10.56 13.43 1.52
C ALA A 108 -10.73 14.59 2.52
N GLY A 109 -11.33 15.69 2.05
CA GLY A 109 -11.54 16.90 2.85
C GLY A 109 -10.35 17.87 2.87
N ALA A 110 -9.24 17.54 2.20
CA ALA A 110 -8.15 18.49 1.99
C ALA A 110 -8.55 19.62 1.02
N SER A 111 -7.89 20.77 1.15
CA SER A 111 -8.20 21.96 0.34
C SER A 111 -7.68 21.89 -1.10
N VAL A 112 -6.76 20.96 -1.37
CA VAL A 112 -6.13 20.75 -2.68
C VAL A 112 -6.35 19.30 -3.07
N ALA A 113 -6.91 19.07 -4.27
CA ALA A 113 -7.12 17.74 -4.80
C ALA A 113 -5.76 17.07 -5.10
N PRO A 114 -5.63 15.74 -4.91
CA PRO A 114 -4.45 15.01 -5.33
C PRO A 114 -4.21 15.11 -6.84
N THR A 115 -2.97 14.92 -7.23
CA THR A 115 -2.55 14.79 -8.63
C THR A 115 -1.72 13.53 -8.82
N LEU A 116 -1.77 12.98 -10.02
CA LEU A 116 -1.05 11.76 -10.41
C LEU A 116 -0.38 12.00 -11.76
N SER A 117 0.90 11.64 -11.88
CA SER A 117 1.62 11.59 -13.14
C SER A 117 1.99 10.14 -13.42
N ILE A 118 1.36 9.56 -14.44
CA ILE A 118 1.56 8.15 -14.80
C ILE A 118 2.71 8.09 -15.80
N GLU A 119 3.80 7.40 -15.44
CA GLU A 119 4.94 7.19 -16.35
C GLU A 119 4.82 5.87 -17.10
N ARG A 120 4.17 4.87 -16.49
CA ARG A 120 3.89 3.58 -17.13
C ARG A 120 2.55 3.04 -16.64
N LEU A 121 1.73 2.60 -17.59
CA LEU A 121 0.51 1.85 -17.30
C LEU A 121 0.34 0.73 -18.32
N ASN A 122 0.20 -0.48 -17.83
CA ASN A 122 -0.21 -1.64 -18.60
C ASN A 122 -1.20 -2.43 -17.76
N LEU A 123 -2.45 -2.56 -18.21
CA LEU A 123 -3.48 -3.32 -17.51
C LEU A 123 -3.61 -4.77 -18.01
N ASP A 124 -2.85 -5.17 -19.04
CA ASP A 124 -2.93 -6.51 -19.62
C ASP A 124 -2.06 -7.53 -18.87
N GLY A 125 -2.61 -8.74 -18.67
CA GLY A 125 -1.89 -9.88 -18.10
C GLY A 125 -1.44 -9.61 -16.67
N ALA A 126 -0.13 -9.68 -16.40
CA ALA A 126 0.43 -9.39 -15.07
C ALA A 126 0.44 -7.88 -14.74
N GLY A 127 0.24 -7.03 -15.76
CA GLY A 127 0.14 -5.58 -15.68
C GLY A 127 1.28 -4.85 -14.96
N ARG A 128 1.34 -3.51 -15.08
CA ARG A 128 2.29 -2.69 -14.33
C ARG A 128 1.82 -1.24 -14.25
N ILE A 129 2.01 -0.62 -13.08
CA ILE A 129 1.85 0.82 -12.87
C ILE A 129 3.14 1.43 -12.29
N GLU A 130 3.60 2.49 -12.92
CA GLU A 130 4.62 3.40 -12.39
C GLU A 130 4.03 4.82 -12.46
N ALA A 131 3.88 5.45 -11.30
CA ALA A 131 3.32 6.80 -11.21
C ALA A 131 3.87 7.57 -10.01
N GLY A 132 4.13 8.86 -10.20
CA GLY A 132 4.29 9.83 -9.12
C GLY A 132 2.95 10.41 -8.68
N PHE A 133 2.79 10.68 -7.38
CA PHE A 133 1.63 11.42 -6.87
C PHE A 133 2.06 12.57 -5.96
N GLU A 134 1.25 13.62 -5.96
CA GLU A 134 1.33 14.73 -5.01
C GLU A 134 -0.06 14.99 -4.45
N ALA A 135 -0.18 15.04 -3.12
CA ALA A 135 -1.46 15.23 -2.44
C ALA A 135 -1.29 16.04 -1.16
N MET A 136 -2.25 16.92 -0.88
CA MET A 136 -2.41 17.44 0.47
C MET A 136 -3.18 16.42 1.30
N LEU A 137 -2.59 15.93 2.38
CA LEU A 137 -3.24 15.01 3.32
C LEU A 137 -3.48 15.70 4.65
N CYS A 138 -4.68 15.53 5.20
CA CYS A 138 -5.04 16.04 6.52
C CYS A 138 -5.10 14.90 7.53
N ARG A 139 -4.56 15.16 8.72
CA ARG A 139 -4.51 14.20 9.82
C ARG A 139 -5.90 14.01 10.42
N GLY A 140 -6.38 12.77 10.49
CA GLY A 140 -7.77 12.45 10.83
C GLY A 140 -8.17 12.76 12.28
N ASP A 141 -7.25 12.71 13.23
CA ASP A 141 -7.48 13.09 14.64
C ASP A 141 -7.43 14.61 14.87
N THR A 142 -6.76 15.34 13.97
CA THR A 142 -6.50 16.78 14.06
C THR A 142 -6.62 17.42 12.68
N PRO A 143 -7.84 17.58 12.12
CA PRO A 143 -8.04 17.92 10.70
C PRO A 143 -7.49 19.28 10.25
N ALA A 144 -7.11 20.15 11.19
CA ALA A 144 -6.41 21.40 10.89
C ALA A 144 -4.92 21.19 10.53
N THR A 145 -4.39 20.00 10.77
CA THR A 145 -3.01 19.62 10.45
C THR A 145 -3.02 18.93 9.09
N CYS A 146 -2.56 19.64 8.07
CA CYS A 146 -2.43 19.10 6.71
C CYS A 146 -1.02 19.34 6.17
N GLU A 147 -0.53 18.41 5.37
CA GLU A 147 0.80 18.44 4.77
C GLU A 147 0.73 18.03 3.29
N THR A 148 1.60 18.61 2.47
CA THR A 148 1.82 18.13 1.10
C THR A 148 2.71 16.89 1.13
N VAL A 149 2.17 15.78 0.67
CA VAL A 149 2.84 14.49 0.55
C VAL A 149 3.16 14.24 -0.91
N ILE A 150 4.41 13.90 -1.17
CA ILE A 150 4.90 13.46 -2.48
C ILE A 150 5.27 12.00 -2.35
N GLY A 151 4.85 11.18 -3.30
CA GLY A 151 5.14 9.76 -3.31
C GLY A 151 5.16 9.15 -4.69
N ARG A 152 5.39 7.85 -4.72
CA ARG A 152 5.57 7.07 -5.94
C ARG A 152 5.01 5.67 -5.77
N ILE A 153 4.36 5.20 -6.82
CA ILE A 153 3.83 3.85 -6.99
C ILE A 153 4.72 3.14 -8.02
N GLU A 154 5.24 1.97 -7.66
CA GLU A 154 5.95 1.08 -8.58
C GLU A 154 5.49 -0.36 -8.32
N THR A 155 4.54 -0.86 -9.08
CA THR A 155 4.03 -2.23 -8.86
C THR A 155 3.57 -2.90 -10.13
N ASP A 156 3.73 -4.21 -10.16
CA ASP A 156 3.00 -5.06 -11.10
C ASP A 156 1.52 -5.15 -10.62
N LEU A 157 0.58 -5.44 -11.51
CA LEU A 157 -0.86 -5.47 -11.16
C LEU A 157 -1.35 -6.87 -10.74
N GLY A 158 -0.46 -7.86 -10.75
CA GLY A 158 -0.81 -9.27 -10.51
C GLY A 158 -1.50 -9.91 -11.71
N LEU A 159 -1.52 -11.25 -11.72
CA LEU A 159 -2.36 -12.00 -12.64
C LEU A 159 -3.76 -12.16 -12.02
N PRO A 160 -4.84 -12.08 -12.80
CA PRO A 160 -6.20 -12.38 -12.32
C PRO A 160 -6.38 -13.84 -11.91
#